data_AF-A0A353XYB6-F1
#
_entry.id   AF-A0A353XYB6-F1
#
_cell.length_a   1.000
_cell.length_b   1.000
_cell.length_c   1.000
_cell.angle_alpha   90.00
_cell.angle_beta   90.00
_cell.angle_gamma   90.00
#
_symmetry.space_group_name_H-M   'P 1'
#
loop_
_entity.id
_entity.type
_entity.pdbx_description
1 polymer ?
#
loop_
_entity_poly.entity_id
_entity_poly.type
_entity_poly.pdbx_seq_one_letter_code
_entity_poly.pdbx_strand_id
1 'polypeptide(L)' 'MYKTVDMIKQHELLNSIANLVDSGKIKTTLNKTYGRMSAENIMAAHNQLETGSSIGKIVLTN' A
#
# COMPACT_ATOMS: atom_id res chain seq x y z
N MET A 1 -8.67 -14.03 -13.46
CA MET A 1 -7.68 -12.95 -13.70
C MET A 1 -7.74 -12.55 -15.16
N TYR A 2 -7.94 -11.27 -15.44
CA TYR A 2 -7.83 -10.74 -16.80
C TYR A 2 -6.36 -10.72 -17.19
N LYS A 3 -5.98 -11.42 -18.27
CA LYS A 3 -4.61 -11.43 -18.79
C LYS A 3 -4.54 -10.48 -19.96
N THR A 4 -3.93 -9.33 -19.76
CA THR A 4 -3.66 -8.35 -20.81
C THR A 4 -2.25 -8.58 -21.36
N VAL A 5 -2.01 -8.14 -22.60
CA VAL A 5 -0.70 -8.28 -23.27
C VAL A 5 0.42 -7.51 -22.56
N ASP A 6 0.06 -6.56 -21.71
CA ASP A 6 0.93 -5.61 -21.04
C ASP A 6 1.04 -5.86 -19.53
N MET A 7 0.60 -7.02 -18.99
CA MET A 7 0.72 -7.33 -17.55
C MET A 7 2.16 -7.15 -17.01
N ILE A 8 3.17 -7.34 -17.86
CA ILE A 8 4.58 -7.12 -17.51
C ILE A 8 4.90 -5.67 -17.11
N LYS A 9 4.14 -4.68 -17.62
CA LYS A 9 4.36 -3.26 -17.36
C LYS A 9 4.22 -2.91 -15.88
N GLN A 10 3.33 -3.58 -15.15
CA GLN A 10 3.20 -3.37 -13.71
C GLN A 10 4.48 -3.77 -12.97
N HIS A 11 5.11 -4.89 -13.36
CA HIS A 11 6.36 -5.34 -12.77
C HIS A 11 7.50 -4.34 -13.05
N GLU A 12 7.64 -3.89 -14.30
CA GLU A 12 8.62 -2.87 -14.70
C GLU A 12 8.46 -1.56 -13.90
N LEU A 13 7.21 -1.11 -13.72
CA LEU A 13 6.88 0.08 -12.95
C LEU A 13 7.24 -0.08 -11.47
N LEU A 14 6.91 -1.22 -10.86
CA LEU A 14 7.22 -1.49 -9.46
C LEU A 14 8.73 -1.55 -9.21
N ASN A 15 9.52 -2.12 -10.13
CA ASN A 15 10.99 -2.10 -10.05
C ASN A 15 11.54 -0.68 -10.15
N SER A 16 10.97 0.14 -11.04
CA SER A 16 11.36 1.53 -11.18
C SER A 16 11.07 2.34 -9.91
N ILE A 17 9.91 2.10 -9.27
CA ILE A 17 9.57 2.71 -7.98
C ILE A 17 10.56 2.27 -6.89
N ALA A 18 10.93 0.99 -6.83
CA ALA A 18 11.90 0.48 -5.85
C ALA A 18 13.24 1.23 -5.93
N ASN A 19 13.80 1.39 -7.14
CA ASN A 19 15.02 2.16 -7.36
C ASN A 19 14.89 3.63 -6.91
N LEU A 20 13.72 4.24 -7.09
CA LEU A 20 13.44 5.61 -6.65
C LEU A 20 13.30 5.72 -5.12
N VAL A 21 12.79 4.68 -4.46
CA VAL A 21 12.75 4.59 -3.00
C VAL A 21 14.16 4.44 -2.44
N ASP A 22 14.96 3.53 -2.99
CA ASP A 22 16.33 3.28 -2.53
C ASP A 22 17.24 4.49 -2.73
N SER A 23 17.06 5.24 -3.82
CA SER A 23 17.76 6.51 -4.06
C SER A 23 17.20 7.69 -3.24
N GLY A 24 16.17 7.48 -2.42
CA GLY A 24 15.57 8.50 -1.56
C GLY A 24 14.71 9.55 -2.27
N LYS A 25 14.46 9.38 -3.58
CA LYS A 25 13.62 10.28 -4.39
C LYS A 25 12.14 10.12 -4.11
N ILE A 26 11.71 8.89 -3.75
CA ILE A 26 10.36 8.58 -3.28
C ILE A 26 10.45 8.19 -1.81
N LYS A 27 9.52 8.71 -1.00
CA LYS A 27 9.37 8.35 0.41
C LYS A 27 8.07 7.59 0.61
N THR A 28 8.04 6.74 1.63
CA THR A 28 6.82 6.02 2.03
C THR A 28 5.69 7.00 2.36
N THR A 29 4.46 6.60 2.06
CA THR A 29 3.23 7.29 2.46
C THR A 29 2.55 6.62 3.65
N LEU A 30 3.23 5.66 4.31
CA LEU A 30 2.75 5.02 5.53
C LEU A 30 2.47 6.09 6.59
N ASN A 31 1.22 6.11 7.08
CA ASN A 31 0.79 7.07 8.09
C ASN A 31 0.27 6.37 9.36
N LYS A 32 -0.42 5.22 9.22
CA LYS A 32 -0.99 4.51 10.36
C LYS A 32 -0.82 3.00 10.26
N THR A 33 -0.49 2.37 11.38
CA THR A 33 -0.38 0.91 11.51
C THR A 33 -1.39 0.36 12.50
N TYR A 34 -2.11 -0.70 12.13
CA TYR A 34 -3.12 -1.36 12.98
C TYR A 34 -2.61 -2.62 13.71
N GLY A 35 -1.31 -2.93 13.61
CA GLY A 35 -0.76 -4.17 14.16
C GLY A 35 -1.16 -5.38 13.33
N ARG A 36 -1.16 -6.56 13.96
CA ARG A 36 -1.26 -7.88 13.30
C ARG A 36 -2.46 -7.98 12.38
N MET A 37 -2.34 -8.86 11.38
CA MET A 37 -3.46 -9.18 10.50
C MET A 37 -4.49 -10.06 11.25
N SER A 38 -5.43 -9.41 11.92
CA SER A 38 -6.62 -10.02 12.54
C SER A 38 -7.89 -9.43 11.94
N ALA A 39 -9.01 -10.14 12.04
CA ALA A 39 -10.30 -9.63 11.58
C ALA A 39 -10.65 -8.28 12.25
N GLU A 40 -10.38 -8.16 13.55
CA GLU A 40 -10.61 -6.93 14.33
C GLU A 40 -9.82 -5.74 13.74
N ASN A 41 -8.53 -5.93 13.45
CA ASN A 41 -7.67 -4.89 12.91
C ASN A 41 -8.03 -4.53 11.47
N ILE A 42 -8.46 -5.52 10.67
CA ILE A 42 -8.94 -5.28 9.30
C ILE A 42 -10.23 -4.44 9.33
N MET A 43 -11.19 -4.79 10.19
CA MET A 43 -12.43 -4.02 10.33
C MET A 43 -12.16 -2.59 10.78
N ALA A 44 -11.28 -2.40 11.78
CA ALA A 44 -10.92 -1.07 12.24
C ALA A 44 -10.23 -0.22 11.16
N ALA A 45 -9.30 -0.83 10.39
CA ALA A 45 -8.66 -0.18 9.25
C ALA A 45 -9.66 0.19 8.14
N HIS A 46 -10.63 -0.70 7.86
CA HIS A 46 -11.66 -0.48 6.85
C HIS A 46 -12.60 0.66 7.24
N ASN A 47 -13.11 0.66 8.48
CA ASN A 47 -13.97 1.72 9.00
C ASN A 47 -13.29 3.09 8.88
N GLN A 48 -11.98 3.19 9.14
CA GLN A 48 -11.25 4.44 8.95
C GLN A 48 -11.04 4.82 7.47
N LEU A 49 -10.92 3.85 6.57
CA LEU A 49 -10.82 4.14 5.15
C LEU A 49 -12.14 4.71 4.62
N GLU A 50 -13.27 4.18 5.08
CA GLU A 50 -14.62 4.61 4.68
C GLU A 50 -14.96 6.04 5.11
N THR A 51 -14.33 6.58 6.17
CA THR A 51 -14.54 7.99 6.56
C THR A 51 -13.99 8.99 5.55
N GLY A 52 -13.12 8.56 4.62
CA GLY A 52 -12.46 9.43 3.65
C GLY A 52 -11.45 10.43 4.24
N SER A 53 -11.24 10.42 5.56
CA SER A 53 -10.35 11.36 6.26
C SER A 53 -8.92 10.87 6.41
N SER A 54 -8.59 9.72 5.80
CA SER A 54 -7.27 9.12 5.91
C SER A 54 -6.23 9.84 5.06
N ILE A 55 -5.24 10.46 5.73
CA ILE A 55 -4.04 11.00 5.09
C ILE A 55 -3.04 9.86 4.91
N GLY A 56 -2.46 9.70 3.72
CA GLY A 56 -1.46 8.66 3.43
C GLY A 56 -2.05 7.24 3.33
N LYS A 57 -1.30 6.23 3.76
CA LYS A 57 -1.66 4.81 3.68
C LYS A 57 -1.77 4.18 5.06
N ILE A 58 -2.78 3.34 5.23
CA ILE A 58 -2.98 2.46 6.38
C ILE A 58 -2.32 1.11 6.07
N VAL A 59 -1.56 0.58 7.02
CA VAL A 59 -0.85 -0.71 6.90
C VAL A 59 -1.16 -1.60 8.10
N LEU A 60 -1.25 -2.91 7.88
CA LEU A 60 -1.27 -3.92 8.95
C LEU A 60 0.10 -4.59 8.98
N THR A 61 0.69 -4.73 10.15
CA THR A 61 2.05 -5.23 10.34
C THR A 61 2.15 -6.06 11.61
N ASN A 62 3.10 -7.00 11.63
CA ASN A 62 3.23 -8.03 12.66
C ASN A 62 3.38 -7.51 14.10
#